data_AF-A0A9W8JN15-F1
#
_entry.id   AF-A0A9W8JN15-F1
#
_cell.length_a   1.000
_cell.length_b   1.000
_cell.length_c   1.000
_cell.angle_alpha   90.00
_cell.angle_beta   90.00
_cell.angle_gamma   90.00
#
_symmetry.space_group_name_H-M   'P 1'
#
loop_
_entity.id
_entity.type
_entity.pdbx_description
1 polymer ?
#
loop_
_entity_poly.entity_id
_entity_poly.type
_entity_poly.pdbx_seq_one_letter_code
_entity_poly.pdbx_strand_id
1 'polypeptide(L)'
;MRILNLFSGTDDERHFYQASASAELRGVEILRIIEDYNTLPNTTDLTSIAKMARDLHRLSSIIDDISETIQSVRPLCDPHVFYWDIRPWFEGSDAKGPSTPGWIYEGVDEPDLDLSGPSAGQSSVMHALDIFLDVDHKLSQCRYPAPSPENKRADLGFMERMRRYMPGKHQEYLRHVSSAPRSIRDVAQSTPPLRDAYDSAVMALKRLRDSHIRIACLYVVTMSRTTPDNLPPGPPRLPACPEIVCLPKSFASAPTGS
;
A
#
# COMPACT_ATOMS: atom_id res chain seq x y z
N MET A 1 -19.41 1.42 7.68
CA MET A 1 -18.12 1.41 8.40
C MET A 1 -17.87 2.79 9.00
N ARG A 2 -17.48 2.88 10.28
CA ARG A 2 -17.24 4.16 10.97
C ARG A 2 -15.73 4.33 11.25
N ILE A 3 -15.17 5.46 10.84
CA ILE A 3 -13.82 5.86 11.19
C ILE A 3 -13.86 6.55 12.57
N LEU A 4 -13.00 6.10 13.48
CA LEU A 4 -13.00 6.56 14.88
C LEU A 4 -12.19 7.85 15.08
N ASN A 5 -10.99 7.90 14.49
CA ASN A 5 -10.05 9.00 14.65
C ASN A 5 -9.78 9.65 13.30
N LEU A 6 -9.69 10.98 13.32
CA LEU A 6 -9.36 11.84 12.21
C LEU A 6 -8.37 12.88 12.73
N PHE A 7 -7.33 13.18 11.97
CA PHE A 7 -6.34 14.18 12.33
C PHE A 7 -6.72 15.57 11.83
N SER A 8 -7.17 15.68 10.58
CA SER A 8 -7.64 16.95 10.02
C SER A 8 -9.07 17.25 10.47
N GLY A 9 -9.84 16.20 10.77
CA GLY A 9 -11.26 16.31 11.11
C GLY A 9 -12.16 16.58 9.90
N THR A 10 -11.62 16.60 8.68
CA THR A 10 -12.37 16.83 7.46
C THR A 10 -13.16 15.60 7.04
N ASP A 11 -14.27 15.80 6.34
CA ASP A 11 -15.02 14.69 5.75
C ASP A 11 -14.21 14.03 4.62
N ASP A 12 -13.37 14.78 3.92
CA ASP A 12 -12.42 14.26 2.91
C ASP A 12 -11.49 13.18 3.49
N GLU A 13 -10.97 13.38 4.72
CA GLU A 13 -10.12 12.39 5.42
C GLU A 13 -10.93 11.13 5.72
N ARG A 14 -12.15 11.31 6.21
CA ARG A 14 -13.07 10.20 6.49
C ARG A 14 -13.36 9.39 5.24
N HIS A 15 -13.69 10.04 4.13
CA HIS A 15 -13.98 9.37 2.85
C HIS A 15 -12.75 8.66 2.30
N PHE A 16 -11.56 9.27 2.40
CA PHE A 16 -10.31 8.64 1.99
C PHE A 16 -10.04 7.34 2.75
N TYR A 17 -10.19 7.34 4.08
CA TYR A 17 -10.06 6.14 4.90
C TYR A 17 -11.16 5.12 4.61
N GLN A 18 -12.40 5.57 4.39
CA GLN A 18 -13.50 4.68 4.06
C GLN A 18 -13.30 3.96 2.72
N ALA A 19 -12.84 4.67 1.69
CA ALA A 19 -12.53 4.07 0.39
C ALA A 19 -11.39 3.05 0.52
N SER A 20 -10.32 3.42 1.24
CA SER A 20 -9.16 2.54 1.46
C SER A 20 -9.54 1.24 2.17
N ALA A 21 -10.28 1.32 3.28
CA ALA A 21 -10.71 0.13 4.01
C ALA A 21 -11.81 -0.66 3.26
N SER A 22 -12.65 -0.02 2.46
CA SER A 22 -13.62 -0.74 1.60
C SER A 22 -12.92 -1.54 0.50
N ALA A 23 -11.86 -1.00 -0.09
CA ALA A 23 -11.01 -1.71 -1.04
C ALA A 23 -10.35 -2.95 -0.40
N GLU A 24 -9.79 -2.83 0.80
CA GLU A 24 -9.23 -3.96 1.55
C GLU A 24 -10.29 -5.04 1.87
N LEU A 25 -11.48 -4.63 2.32
CA LEU A 25 -12.58 -5.56 2.60
C LEU A 25 -13.04 -6.31 1.36
N ARG A 26 -13.12 -5.63 0.21
CA ARG A 26 -13.43 -6.26 -1.08
C ARG A 26 -12.37 -7.31 -1.46
N GLY A 27 -11.12 -7.05 -1.09
CA GLY A 27 -9.95 -7.90 -1.24
C GLY A 27 -9.98 -9.23 -0.48
N VAL A 28 -10.85 -9.40 0.51
CA VAL A 28 -10.98 -10.67 1.26
C VAL A 28 -11.29 -11.85 0.34
N GLU A 29 -12.06 -11.62 -0.73
CA GLU A 29 -12.40 -12.66 -1.69
C GLU A 29 -11.19 -13.09 -2.53
N ILE A 30 -10.24 -12.18 -2.78
CA ILE A 30 -8.96 -12.52 -3.43
C ILE A 30 -8.20 -13.54 -2.58
N LEU A 31 -8.10 -13.29 -1.28
CA LEU A 31 -7.39 -14.21 -0.36
C LEU A 31 -8.03 -15.60 -0.36
N ARG A 32 -9.37 -15.68 -0.39
CA ARG A 32 -10.09 -16.97 -0.49
C ARG A 32 -9.76 -17.70 -1.79
N ILE A 33 -9.73 -17.01 -2.93
CA ILE A 33 -9.36 -17.61 -4.22
C ILE A 33 -7.93 -18.16 -4.18
N ILE A 34 -6.98 -17.43 -3.57
CA ILE A 34 -5.60 -17.87 -3.42
C ILE A 34 -5.53 -19.17 -2.60
N GLU A 35 -6.21 -19.21 -1.45
CA GLU A 35 -6.23 -20.39 -0.58
C GLU A 35 -6.93 -21.59 -1.23
N ASP A 36 -8.06 -21.36 -1.88
CA ASP A 36 -8.77 -22.37 -2.66
C ASP A 36 -7.88 -22.99 -3.73
N TYR A 37 -7.11 -22.17 -4.46
CA TYR A 37 -6.15 -22.66 -5.44
C TYR A 37 -5.02 -23.47 -4.77
N ASN A 38 -4.45 -22.97 -3.68
CA ASN A 38 -3.35 -23.65 -2.99
C ASN A 38 -3.76 -25.02 -2.42
N THR A 39 -5.03 -25.17 -2.04
CA THR A 39 -5.61 -26.41 -1.50
C THR A 39 -6.13 -27.39 -2.56
N LEU A 40 -6.11 -27.03 -3.85
CA LEU A 40 -6.55 -27.94 -4.92
C LEU A 40 -5.70 -29.22 -4.95
N PRO A 41 -6.32 -30.42 -5.01
CA PRO A 41 -5.58 -31.68 -5.01
C PRO A 41 -4.78 -31.90 -6.29
N ASN A 42 -5.25 -31.38 -7.43
CA ASN A 42 -4.54 -31.38 -8.70
C ASN A 42 -4.99 -30.18 -9.55
N THR A 43 -4.27 -29.89 -10.64
CA THR A 43 -4.54 -28.76 -11.54
C THR A 43 -4.86 -29.17 -12.97
N THR A 44 -4.91 -30.48 -13.25
CA THR A 44 -4.97 -31.03 -14.61
C THR A 44 -6.32 -31.65 -14.94
N ASP A 45 -7.12 -32.02 -13.94
CA ASP A 45 -8.46 -32.55 -14.17
C ASP A 45 -9.44 -31.45 -14.61
N LEU A 46 -10.46 -31.83 -15.37
CA LEU A 46 -11.43 -30.90 -15.95
C LEU A 46 -12.20 -30.09 -14.90
N THR A 47 -12.47 -30.66 -13.72
CA THR A 47 -13.17 -29.97 -12.63
C THR A 47 -12.29 -28.88 -12.04
N SER A 48 -11.02 -29.19 -11.77
CA SER A 48 -10.03 -28.23 -11.27
C SER A 48 -9.77 -27.11 -12.28
N ILE A 49 -9.62 -27.45 -13.57
CA ILE A 49 -9.48 -26.46 -14.65
C ILE A 49 -10.70 -25.54 -14.71
N ALA A 50 -11.92 -26.11 -14.70
CA ALA A 50 -13.14 -25.31 -14.73
C ALA A 50 -13.29 -24.41 -13.50
N LYS A 51 -12.87 -24.88 -12.31
CA LYS A 51 -12.86 -24.07 -11.09
C LYS A 51 -11.87 -22.90 -11.20
N MET A 52 -10.62 -23.18 -11.57
CA MET A 52 -9.59 -22.15 -11.72
C MET A 52 -9.99 -21.08 -12.74
N ALA A 53 -10.58 -21.47 -13.88
CA ALA A 53 -11.08 -20.52 -14.87
C ALA A 53 -12.15 -19.58 -14.27
N ARG A 54 -13.13 -20.14 -13.54
CA ARG A 54 -14.17 -19.34 -12.88
C ARG A 54 -13.59 -18.41 -11.82
N ASP A 55 -12.65 -18.91 -11.02
CA ASP A 55 -12.04 -18.13 -9.94
C ASP A 55 -11.16 -17.00 -10.51
N LEU A 56 -10.44 -17.22 -11.61
CA LEU A 56 -9.66 -16.18 -12.30
C LEU A 56 -10.54 -15.10 -12.94
N HIS A 57 -11.67 -15.48 -13.54
CA HIS A 57 -12.65 -14.50 -14.01
C HIS A 57 -13.27 -13.72 -12.85
N ARG A 58 -13.60 -14.41 -11.75
CA ARG A 58 -14.10 -13.76 -10.54
C ARG A 58 -13.05 -12.80 -9.97
N LEU A 59 -11.78 -13.20 -9.94
CA LEU A 59 -10.65 -12.37 -9.54
C LEU A 59 -10.58 -11.09 -10.37
N SER A 60 -10.76 -11.19 -11.69
CA SER A 60 -10.81 -10.03 -12.58
C SER A 60 -11.90 -9.03 -12.15
N SER A 61 -13.12 -9.51 -11.90
CA SER A 61 -14.23 -8.66 -11.43
C SER A 61 -13.94 -8.05 -10.05
N ILE A 62 -13.35 -8.81 -9.12
CA ILE A 62 -12.98 -8.30 -7.79
C ILE A 62 -11.97 -7.14 -7.92
N ILE A 63 -10.98 -7.27 -8.80
CA ILE A 63 -9.97 -6.24 -9.05
C ILE A 63 -10.62 -4.98 -9.65
N ASP A 64 -11.54 -5.15 -10.60
CA ASP A 64 -12.28 -4.02 -11.17
C ASP A 64 -13.16 -3.32 -10.09
N ASP A 65 -13.84 -4.06 -9.22
CA ASP A 65 -14.61 -3.50 -8.09
C ASP A 65 -13.71 -2.69 -7.12
N ILE A 66 -12.50 -3.18 -6.83
CA ILE A 66 -11.52 -2.46 -6.01
C ILE A 66 -11.09 -1.17 -6.71
N SER A 67 -10.84 -1.23 -8.02
CA SER A 67 -10.48 -0.07 -8.84
C SER A 67 -11.59 0.99 -8.84
N GLU A 68 -12.85 0.59 -8.95
CA GLU A 68 -14.01 1.49 -8.85
C GLU A 68 -14.11 2.11 -7.45
N THR A 69 -13.92 1.32 -6.41
CA THR A 69 -13.92 1.79 -5.01
C THR A 69 -12.86 2.87 -4.79
N ILE A 70 -11.62 2.64 -5.26
CA ILE A 70 -10.54 3.62 -5.16
C ILE A 70 -10.88 4.89 -5.95
N GLN A 71 -11.45 4.76 -7.15
CA GLN A 71 -11.82 5.91 -7.98
C GLN A 71 -13.00 6.72 -7.40
N SER A 72 -13.88 6.08 -6.63
CA SER A 72 -15.02 6.74 -5.97
C SER A 72 -14.60 7.79 -4.93
N VAL A 73 -13.32 7.82 -4.54
CA VAL A 73 -12.76 8.85 -3.66
C VAL A 73 -12.76 10.24 -4.32
N ARG A 74 -12.70 10.31 -5.65
CA ARG A 74 -12.55 11.59 -6.40
C ARG A 74 -13.65 12.62 -6.13
N PRO A 75 -14.95 12.27 -6.18
CA PRO A 75 -16.00 13.22 -5.86
C PRO A 75 -16.16 13.52 -4.36
N LEU A 76 -15.50 12.78 -3.47
CA LEU A 76 -15.71 12.84 -2.01
C LEU A 76 -14.51 13.37 -1.22
N CYS A 77 -13.37 13.53 -1.89
CA CYS A 77 -12.10 13.93 -1.31
C CYS A 77 -11.43 14.90 -2.27
N ASP A 78 -11.47 16.19 -1.95
CA ASP A 78 -10.85 17.23 -2.76
C ASP A 78 -9.32 17.06 -2.77
N PRO A 79 -8.65 17.08 -3.94
CA PRO A 79 -7.21 16.92 -4.04
C PRO A 79 -6.40 17.96 -3.25
N HIS A 80 -6.86 19.21 -3.19
CA HIS A 80 -6.18 20.28 -2.47
C HIS A 80 -6.29 20.07 -0.96
N VAL A 81 -7.49 19.77 -0.45
CA VAL A 81 -7.71 19.40 0.97
C VAL A 81 -6.87 18.17 1.35
N PHE A 82 -6.86 17.14 0.50
CA PHE A 82 -6.01 15.97 0.73
C PHE A 82 -4.54 16.34 0.85
N TYR A 83 -4.01 17.16 -0.06
CA TYR A 83 -2.59 17.48 -0.07
C TYR A 83 -2.16 18.38 1.09
N TRP A 84 -2.98 19.39 1.44
CA TRP A 84 -2.59 20.42 2.41
C TRP A 84 -3.08 20.18 3.83
N ASP A 85 -4.23 19.54 4.01
CA ASP A 85 -4.83 19.36 5.35
C ASP A 85 -4.69 17.92 5.88
N ILE A 86 -4.63 16.93 4.98
CA ILE A 86 -4.61 15.50 5.35
C ILE A 86 -3.20 14.92 5.27
N ARG A 87 -2.57 14.99 4.09
CA ARG A 87 -1.27 14.36 3.79
C ARG A 87 -0.14 14.78 4.74
N PRO A 88 -0.06 15.99 5.32
CA PRO A 88 0.99 16.33 6.28
C PRO A 88 0.98 15.41 7.52
N TRP A 89 -0.18 14.87 7.91
CA TRP A 89 -0.28 13.90 9.01
C TRP A 89 0.28 12.52 8.65
N PHE A 90 0.56 12.27 7.38
CA PHE A 90 1.13 11.01 6.88
C PHE A 90 2.63 11.13 6.61
N GLU A 91 3.25 12.27 6.93
CA GLU A 91 4.69 12.41 6.78
C GLU A 91 5.43 11.55 7.81
N GLY A 92 6.24 10.62 7.32
CA GLY A 92 7.15 9.83 8.16
C GLY A 92 8.37 10.63 8.60
N SER A 93 9.23 10.01 9.40
CA SER A 93 10.45 10.65 9.90
C SER A 93 11.45 11.00 8.80
N ASP A 94 11.34 10.36 7.64
CA ASP A 94 12.20 10.54 6.46
C ASP A 94 11.62 11.51 5.43
N ALA A 95 10.44 12.08 5.67
CA ALA A 95 9.72 12.92 4.70
C ALA A 95 10.50 14.17 4.26
N LYS A 96 11.37 14.69 5.12
CA LYS A 96 12.22 15.87 4.86
C LYS A 96 13.59 15.52 4.28
N GLY A 97 13.79 14.28 3.84
CA GLY A 97 15.01 13.80 3.21
C GLY A 97 16.12 13.41 4.19
N PRO A 98 17.20 12.79 3.69
CA PRO A 98 18.24 12.14 4.50
C PRO A 98 19.11 13.12 5.30
N SER A 99 19.07 14.42 4.96
CA SER A 99 19.82 15.47 5.66
C SER A 99 19.09 16.02 6.89
N THR A 100 17.82 15.65 7.10
CA THR A 100 17.04 16.12 8.24
C THR A 100 17.08 15.05 9.34
N PRO A 101 17.34 15.42 10.61
CA PRO A 101 17.25 14.46 11.72
C PRO A 101 15.86 13.82 11.76
N GLY A 102 15.81 12.50 11.88
CA GLY A 102 14.56 11.76 12.07
C GLY A 102 13.92 12.03 13.43
N TRP A 103 12.85 11.29 13.74
CA TRP A 103 12.18 11.42 15.03
C TRP A 103 13.04 10.87 16.16
N ILE A 104 13.11 11.62 17.27
CA ILE A 104 13.80 11.20 18.49
C ILE A 104 12.79 10.50 19.38
N TYR A 105 13.07 9.25 19.74
CA TYR A 105 12.28 8.48 20.69
C TYR A 105 12.95 8.59 22.06
N GLU A 106 12.40 9.45 22.92
CA GLU A 106 12.94 9.67 24.26
C GLU A 106 12.99 8.35 25.05
N GLY A 107 14.16 8.04 25.60
CA GLY A 107 14.40 6.80 26.36
C GLY A 107 14.69 5.56 25.51
N VAL A 108 14.79 5.69 24.18
CA VAL A 108 15.21 4.63 23.27
C VAL A 108 16.55 5.00 22.66
N ASP A 109 17.58 4.24 23.01
CA ASP A 109 18.90 4.35 22.38
C ASP A 109 18.82 3.75 20.96
N GLU A 110 19.22 4.53 19.95
CA GLU A 110 19.32 4.15 18.54
C GLU A 110 18.19 3.24 18.01
N PRO A 111 16.95 3.77 17.82
CA PRO A 111 15.85 2.99 17.27
C PRO A 111 16.13 2.57 15.82
N ASP A 112 16.39 1.28 15.59
CA ASP A 112 16.40 0.65 14.26
C ASP A 112 14.96 0.39 13.80
N LEU A 113 14.25 1.46 13.43
CA LEU A 113 12.84 1.42 13.04
C LEU A 113 12.63 2.01 11.65
N ASP A 114 11.81 1.32 10.86
CA ASP A 114 11.26 1.84 9.60
C ASP A 114 10.12 2.82 9.92
N LEU A 115 10.34 4.10 9.67
CA LEU A 115 9.45 5.19 10.08
C LEU A 115 8.96 6.06 8.92
N SER A 116 8.94 5.52 7.71
CA SER A 116 8.33 6.19 6.55
C SER A 116 6.81 6.27 6.70
N GLY A 117 6.24 7.28 6.05
CA GLY A 117 4.80 7.53 6.05
C GLY A 117 3.98 6.36 5.47
N PRO A 118 2.67 6.27 5.81
CA PRO A 118 1.80 5.26 5.24
C PRO A 118 1.67 5.40 3.73
N SER A 119 1.59 4.27 3.04
CA SER A 119 1.34 4.24 1.60
C SER A 119 0.44 3.07 1.22
N ALA A 120 -0.24 3.18 0.07
CA ALA A 120 -1.00 2.07 -0.49
C ALA A 120 -0.12 0.84 -0.77
N GLY A 121 1.21 1.02 -0.89
CA GLY A 121 2.18 -0.07 -1.00
C GLY A 121 2.24 -0.96 0.24
N GLN A 122 1.68 -0.55 1.38
CA GLN A 122 1.62 -1.33 2.62
C GLN A 122 0.38 -2.26 2.68
N SER A 123 -0.44 -2.33 1.63
CA SER A 123 -1.57 -3.27 1.53
C SER A 123 -1.10 -4.71 1.42
N SER A 124 -1.47 -5.56 2.38
CA SER A 124 -1.15 -6.99 2.32
C SER A 124 -1.93 -7.74 1.24
N VAL A 125 -3.19 -7.35 0.97
CA VAL A 125 -4.01 -7.98 -0.08
C VAL A 125 -3.36 -7.77 -1.45
N MET A 126 -2.92 -6.54 -1.76
CA MET A 126 -2.30 -6.25 -3.05
C MET A 126 -0.97 -7.01 -3.24
N HIS A 127 -0.21 -7.23 -2.16
CA HIS A 127 0.98 -8.08 -2.22
C HIS A 127 0.63 -9.55 -2.43
N ALA A 128 -0.39 -10.07 -1.77
CA ALA A 128 -0.84 -11.44 -1.96
C ALA A 128 -1.30 -11.67 -3.41
N LEU A 129 -2.02 -10.71 -3.99
CA LEU A 129 -2.43 -10.73 -5.39
C LEU A 129 -1.24 -10.74 -6.34
N ASP A 130 -0.24 -9.89 -6.10
CA ASP A 130 0.97 -9.83 -6.90
C ASP A 130 1.77 -11.13 -6.88
N ILE A 131 1.93 -11.72 -5.69
CA ILE A 131 2.61 -13.00 -5.53
C ILE A 131 1.83 -14.09 -6.27
N PHE A 132 0.50 -14.12 -6.08
CA PHE A 132 -0.35 -15.12 -6.72
C PHE A 132 -0.28 -15.04 -8.24
N LEU A 133 -0.40 -13.85 -8.83
CA LEU A 133 -0.29 -13.65 -10.28
C LEU A 133 1.17 -13.59 -10.78
N ASP A 134 2.15 -14.00 -9.97
CA ASP A 134 3.58 -14.04 -10.31
C ASP A 134 4.09 -12.72 -10.94
N VAL A 135 3.74 -11.59 -10.31
CA VAL A 135 4.16 -10.25 -10.71
C VAL A 135 5.58 -9.98 -10.23
N ASP A 136 6.55 -10.09 -11.13
CA ASP A 136 7.96 -9.85 -10.82
C ASP A 136 8.33 -8.35 -10.72
N HIS A 137 8.29 -7.80 -9.51
CA HIS A 137 8.70 -6.41 -9.24
C HIS A 137 10.22 -6.18 -9.33
N LYS A 138 11.02 -7.25 -9.31
CA LYS A 138 12.49 -7.18 -9.30
C LYS A 138 13.12 -7.20 -10.70
N LEU A 139 12.29 -7.33 -11.75
CA LEU A 139 12.76 -7.54 -13.13
C LEU A 139 13.76 -8.71 -13.24
N SER A 140 13.56 -9.72 -12.39
CA SER A 140 14.41 -10.91 -12.26
C SER A 140 14.15 -11.92 -13.37
N GLN A 141 12.95 -11.90 -13.97
CA GLN A 141 12.56 -12.79 -15.04
C GLN A 141 12.65 -12.11 -16.41
N CYS A 142 12.93 -12.89 -17.46
CA CYS A 142 12.90 -12.38 -18.82
C CYS A 142 11.45 -12.04 -19.22
N ARG A 143 11.24 -10.85 -19.79
CA ARG A 143 9.91 -10.34 -20.16
C ARG A 143 9.85 -10.02 -21.64
N TYR A 144 8.68 -10.23 -22.23
CA TYR A 144 8.37 -9.75 -23.57
C TYR A 144 7.14 -8.83 -23.53
N PRO A 145 7.24 -7.58 -24.01
CA PRO A 145 8.48 -6.93 -24.46
C PRO A 145 9.48 -6.72 -23.30
N ALA A 146 10.77 -6.57 -23.64
CA ALA A 146 11.80 -6.30 -22.65
C ALA A 146 11.51 -4.99 -21.88
N PRO A 147 11.89 -4.89 -20.58
CA PRO A 147 11.64 -3.69 -19.79
C PRO A 147 12.24 -2.44 -20.44
N SER A 148 11.45 -1.35 -20.51
CA SER A 148 11.93 -0.08 -21.05
C SER A 148 13.01 0.54 -20.15
N PRO A 149 13.79 1.52 -20.65
CA PRO A 149 14.73 2.28 -19.81
C PRO A 149 14.08 2.92 -18.58
N GLU A 150 12.81 3.31 -18.66
CA GLU A 150 12.02 3.83 -17.53
C GLU A 150 11.74 2.73 -16.52
N ASN A 151 11.36 1.52 -16.96
CA ASN A 151 11.12 0.40 -16.05
C ASN A 151 12.38 0.02 -15.26
N LYS A 152 13.55 0.10 -15.88
CA LYS A 152 14.83 -0.19 -15.23
C LYS A 152 15.24 0.85 -14.18
N ARG A 153 14.63 2.04 -14.19
CA ARG A 153 14.84 3.09 -13.18
C ARG A 153 13.91 2.93 -11.97
N ALA A 154 12.98 1.98 -12.00
CA ALA A 154 12.06 1.73 -10.89
C ALA A 154 12.79 1.19 -9.66
N ASP A 155 12.26 1.50 -8.48
CA ASP A 155 12.77 0.97 -7.23
C ASP A 155 12.34 -0.49 -7.04
N LEU A 156 13.23 -1.39 -7.39
CA LEU A 156 13.02 -2.84 -7.35
C LEU A 156 12.86 -3.38 -5.91
N GLY A 157 13.27 -2.61 -4.90
CA GLY A 157 13.19 -2.98 -3.50
C GLY A 157 11.95 -2.44 -2.78
N PHE A 158 11.18 -1.55 -3.42
CA PHE A 158 10.07 -0.83 -2.78
C PHE A 158 9.07 -1.76 -2.10
N MET A 159 8.56 -2.76 -2.84
CA MET A 159 7.55 -3.69 -2.31
C MET A 159 8.11 -4.50 -1.13
N GLU A 160 9.36 -4.94 -1.17
CA GLU A 160 9.96 -5.69 -0.06
C GLU A 160 10.09 -4.84 1.20
N ARG A 161 10.45 -3.55 1.08
CA ARG A 161 10.48 -2.63 2.22
C ARG A 161 9.08 -2.38 2.79
N MET A 162 8.06 -2.23 1.94
CA MET A 162 6.68 -2.03 2.39
C MET A 162 6.12 -3.19 3.23
N ARG A 163 6.64 -4.41 3.08
CA ARG A 163 6.22 -5.55 3.91
C ARG A 163 6.58 -5.38 5.39
N ARG A 164 7.63 -4.62 5.71
CA ARG A 164 8.06 -4.40 7.11
C ARG A 164 7.04 -3.58 7.92
N TYR A 165 6.20 -2.81 7.23
CA TYR A 165 5.09 -2.04 7.81
C TYR A 165 3.82 -2.87 8.02
N MET A 166 3.76 -4.11 7.53
CA MET A 166 2.56 -4.95 7.66
C MET A 166 2.57 -5.72 8.99
N PRO A 167 1.39 -6.06 9.55
CA PRO A 167 1.31 -6.92 10.73
C PRO A 167 2.05 -8.27 10.53
N GLY A 168 2.68 -8.79 11.60
CA GLY A 168 3.52 -10.01 11.52
C GLY A 168 2.82 -11.21 10.87
N LYS A 169 1.55 -11.47 11.23
CA LYS A 169 0.75 -12.54 10.63
C LYS A 169 0.50 -12.34 9.12
N HIS A 170 0.41 -11.10 8.66
CA HIS A 170 0.26 -10.81 7.24
C HIS A 170 1.58 -11.08 6.51
N GLN A 171 2.71 -10.70 7.10
CA GLN A 171 4.03 -11.02 6.55
C GLN A 171 4.25 -12.54 6.45
N GLU A 172 3.85 -13.28 7.49
CA GLU A 172 3.88 -14.75 7.51
C GLU A 172 3.03 -15.34 6.39
N TYR A 173 1.81 -14.84 6.21
CA TYR A 173 0.93 -15.25 5.13
C TYR A 173 1.55 -14.98 3.75
N LEU A 174 2.13 -13.79 3.52
CA LEU A 174 2.79 -13.49 2.25
C LEU A 174 3.98 -14.42 1.98
N ARG A 175 4.74 -14.80 3.02
CA ARG A 175 5.79 -15.82 2.92
C ARG A 175 5.22 -17.19 2.56
N HIS A 176 4.12 -17.59 3.18
CA HIS A 176 3.43 -18.84 2.87
C HIS A 176 2.98 -18.89 1.40
N VAL A 177 2.26 -17.88 0.92
CA VAL A 177 1.81 -17.79 -0.48
C VAL A 177 3.00 -17.77 -1.45
N SER A 178 4.09 -17.06 -1.12
CA SER A 178 5.31 -17.05 -1.95
C SER A 178 6.01 -18.40 -2.02
N SER A 179 5.85 -19.24 -1.00
CA SER A 179 6.41 -20.60 -0.96
C SER A 179 5.50 -21.66 -1.60
N ALA A 180 4.36 -21.26 -2.16
CA ALA A 180 3.43 -22.19 -2.79
C ALA A 180 4.15 -22.96 -3.91
N PRO A 181 4.03 -24.29 -3.95
CA PRO A 181 4.81 -25.11 -4.87
C PRO A 181 4.36 -25.00 -6.33
N ARG A 182 3.21 -24.37 -6.59
CA ARG A 182 2.55 -24.32 -7.90
C ARG A 182 2.22 -22.89 -8.29
N SER A 183 2.90 -22.37 -9.30
CA SER A 183 2.56 -21.07 -9.90
C SER A 183 1.31 -21.19 -10.77
N ILE A 184 0.28 -20.37 -10.49
CA ILE A 184 -0.93 -20.30 -11.35
C ILE A 184 -0.57 -19.80 -12.75
N ARG A 185 0.47 -18.97 -12.88
CA ARG A 185 0.97 -18.51 -14.19
C ARG A 185 1.48 -19.68 -15.02
N ASP A 186 2.30 -20.56 -14.43
CA ASP A 186 2.84 -21.73 -15.13
C ASP A 186 1.73 -22.72 -15.51
N VAL A 187 0.75 -22.90 -14.60
CA VAL A 187 -0.44 -23.71 -14.85
C VAL A 187 -1.26 -23.12 -16.01
N ALA A 188 -1.47 -21.81 -16.05
CA ALA A 188 -2.21 -21.15 -17.13
C ALA A 188 -1.46 -21.17 -18.48
N GLN A 189 -0.11 -21.10 -18.45
CA GLN A 189 0.71 -21.23 -19.66
C GLN A 189 0.59 -22.63 -20.27
N SER A 190 0.62 -23.67 -19.44
CA SER A 190 0.56 -25.08 -19.85
C SER A 190 -0.86 -25.59 -20.12
N THR A 191 -1.90 -24.87 -19.68
CA THR A 191 -3.31 -25.26 -19.79
C THR A 191 -4.10 -24.24 -20.61
N PRO A 192 -4.27 -24.45 -21.94
CA PRO A 192 -4.87 -23.46 -22.84
C PRO A 192 -6.23 -22.88 -22.37
N PRO A 193 -7.17 -23.67 -21.80
CA PRO A 193 -8.44 -23.12 -21.29
C PRO A 193 -8.33 -22.08 -20.17
N LEU A 194 -7.18 -21.95 -19.50
CA LEU A 194 -6.98 -21.00 -18.39
C LEU A 194 -6.35 -19.68 -18.84
N ARG A 195 -5.78 -19.63 -20.04
CA ARG A 195 -4.96 -18.49 -20.50
C ARG A 195 -5.75 -17.19 -20.52
N ASP A 196 -6.92 -17.20 -21.14
CA ASP A 196 -7.76 -15.99 -21.26
C ASP A 196 -8.24 -15.49 -19.88
N ALA A 197 -8.54 -16.40 -18.96
CA ALA A 197 -8.96 -16.06 -17.60
C ALA A 197 -7.80 -15.45 -16.79
N TYR A 198 -6.60 -16.02 -16.92
CA TYR A 198 -5.39 -15.49 -16.28
C TYR A 198 -5.01 -14.11 -16.84
N ASP A 199 -4.98 -13.98 -18.16
CA ASP A 199 -4.66 -12.72 -18.84
C ASP A 199 -5.69 -11.63 -18.49
N SER A 200 -6.96 -11.99 -18.36
CA SER A 200 -8.01 -11.07 -17.89
C SER A 200 -7.72 -10.52 -16.49
N ALA A 201 -7.27 -11.37 -15.56
CA ALA A 201 -6.95 -10.96 -14.19
C ALA A 201 -5.70 -10.05 -14.15
N VAL A 202 -4.66 -10.39 -14.91
CA VAL A 202 -3.45 -9.56 -15.03
C VAL A 202 -3.79 -8.21 -15.67
N MET A 203 -4.65 -8.18 -16.70
CA MET A 203 -5.10 -6.95 -17.34
C MET A 203 -5.96 -6.09 -16.41
N ALA A 204 -6.81 -6.70 -15.58
CA ALA A 204 -7.55 -5.98 -14.54
C ALA A 204 -6.59 -5.32 -13.54
N LEU A 205 -5.57 -6.05 -13.07
CA LEU A 205 -4.55 -5.50 -12.17
C LEU A 205 -3.77 -4.34 -12.81
N LYS A 206 -3.43 -4.46 -14.10
CA LYS A 206 -2.80 -3.38 -14.85
C LYS A 206 -3.71 -2.13 -14.88
N ARG A 207 -4.99 -2.28 -15.22
CA ARG A 207 -5.95 -1.16 -15.26
C ARG A 207 -6.09 -0.49 -13.90
N LEU A 208 -6.18 -1.27 -12.82
CA LEU A 208 -6.21 -0.75 -11.45
C LEU A 208 -4.99 0.13 -11.18
N ARG A 209 -3.79 -0.34 -11.52
CA ARG A 209 -2.54 0.41 -11.31
C ARG A 209 -2.44 1.67 -12.15
N ASP A 210 -2.83 1.60 -13.42
CA ASP A 210 -2.87 2.76 -14.30
C ASP A 210 -3.80 3.85 -13.72
N SER A 211 -4.99 3.45 -13.25
CA SER A 211 -5.95 4.35 -12.61
C SER A 211 -5.41 4.92 -11.29
N HIS A 212 -4.78 4.09 -10.46
CA HIS A 212 -4.19 4.54 -9.20
C HIS A 212 -3.05 5.56 -9.43
N ILE A 213 -2.20 5.34 -10.43
CA ILE A 213 -1.14 6.29 -10.81
C ILE A 213 -1.74 7.64 -11.21
N ARG A 214 -2.84 7.65 -11.99
CA ARG A 214 -3.52 8.91 -12.36
C ARG A 214 -4.05 9.66 -11.13
N ILE A 215 -4.63 8.93 -10.17
CA ILE A 215 -5.08 9.51 -8.89
C ILE A 215 -3.89 10.06 -8.11
N ALA A 216 -2.83 9.29 -7.92
CA ALA A 216 -1.63 9.74 -7.21
C ALA A 216 -1.01 11.00 -7.85
N CYS A 217 -0.92 11.04 -9.18
CA CYS A 217 -0.44 12.23 -9.90
C CYS A 217 -1.32 13.45 -9.62
N LEU A 218 -2.65 13.30 -9.64
CA LEU A 218 -3.57 14.40 -9.37
C LEU A 218 -3.46 14.90 -7.91
N TYR A 219 -3.49 13.98 -6.95
CA TYR A 219 -3.55 14.30 -5.52
C TYR A 219 -2.21 14.71 -4.92
N VAL A 220 -1.09 14.30 -5.52
CA VAL A 220 0.26 14.57 -4.99
C VAL A 220 1.06 15.46 -5.92
N VAL A 221 1.28 15.02 -7.16
CA VAL A 221 2.21 15.72 -8.08
C VAL A 221 1.65 17.08 -8.49
N THR A 222 0.39 17.13 -8.93
CA THR A 222 -0.25 18.39 -9.34
C THR A 222 -0.37 19.34 -8.14
N MET A 223 -0.83 18.84 -6.99
CA MET A 223 -1.04 19.66 -5.79
C MET A 223 0.26 20.19 -5.18
N SER A 224 1.39 19.47 -5.32
CA SER A 224 2.70 19.95 -4.86
C SER A 224 3.17 21.28 -5.46
N ARG A 225 2.55 21.70 -6.57
CA ARG A 225 2.84 22.95 -7.28
C ARG A 225 1.89 24.09 -6.92
N THR A 226 0.92 23.82 -6.04
CA THR A 226 -0.05 24.82 -5.55
C THR A 226 0.47 25.47 -4.27
N THR A 227 -0.28 26.44 -3.73
CA THR A 227 -0.05 27.03 -2.41
C THR A 227 -1.18 26.61 -1.47
N PRO A 228 -0.94 26.55 -0.15
CA PRO A 228 -2.03 26.44 0.80
C PRO A 228 -2.88 27.71 0.66
N ASP A 229 -4.11 27.56 0.18
CA ASP A 229 -5.03 28.69 0.05
C ASP A 229 -5.38 29.23 1.46
N ASN A 230 -5.61 30.55 1.57
CA ASN A 230 -6.23 31.18 2.73
C ASN A 230 -7.70 30.72 2.85
N LEU A 231 -7.95 29.46 3.20
CA LEU A 231 -9.25 29.07 3.73
C LEU A 231 -9.44 29.70 5.12
N PRO A 232 -10.66 30.16 5.47
CA PRO A 232 -10.95 30.65 6.80
C PRO A 232 -10.56 29.59 7.83
N PRO A 233 -10.08 29.98 9.03
CA PRO A 233 -9.52 29.05 9.99
C PRO A 233 -10.53 27.94 10.26
N GLY A 234 -10.15 26.71 9.92
CA GLY A 234 -10.80 25.51 10.42
C GLY A 234 -10.80 25.53 11.97
N PRO A 235 -11.59 24.65 12.60
CA PRO A 235 -11.64 24.56 14.06
C PRO A 235 -10.21 24.52 14.62
N PRO A 236 -9.98 25.15 15.79
CA PRO A 236 -8.64 25.45 16.28
C PRO A 236 -7.77 24.21 16.17
N ARG A 237 -6.68 24.33 15.39
CA ARG A 237 -5.58 23.37 15.40
C ARG A 237 -5.31 23.09 16.88
N LEU A 238 -5.36 21.82 17.29
CA LEU A 238 -4.87 21.43 18.61
C LEU A 238 -3.54 22.13 18.79
N PRO A 239 -3.31 22.82 19.92
CA PRO A 239 -2.10 23.59 20.11
C PRO A 239 -0.93 22.68 19.74
N ALA A 240 -0.06 23.17 18.85
CA ALA A 240 1.22 22.53 18.64
C ALA A 240 1.75 22.20 20.03
N CYS A 241 2.09 20.92 20.26
CA CYS A 241 2.74 20.53 21.50
C CYS A 241 3.78 21.61 21.79
N PRO A 242 3.74 22.25 22.98
CA PRO A 242 4.67 23.33 23.27
C PRO A 242 6.06 22.80 22.95
N GLU A 243 6.83 23.59 22.20
CA GLU A 243 8.25 23.35 22.01
C GLU A 243 8.80 22.83 23.33
N ILE A 244 9.32 21.60 23.33
CA ILE A 244 10.08 21.12 24.47
C ILE A 244 11.26 22.08 24.54
N VAL A 245 11.10 23.09 25.39
CA VAL A 245 12.17 24.00 25.78
C VAL A 245 13.16 23.09 26.48
N CYS A 246 14.17 22.65 25.73
CA CYS A 246 15.36 22.05 26.30
C CYS A 246 15.96 23.07 27.26
N LEU A 247 15.59 22.97 28.54
CA LEU A 247 16.22 23.73 29.60
C LEU A 247 17.73 23.39 29.57
N PRO A 248 18.61 24.40 29.63
CA PRO A 248 20.04 24.15 29.66
C PRO A 248 20.36 23.32 30.90
N LYS A 249 21.08 22.21 30.71
CA LYS A 249 21.58 21.32 31.76
C LYS A 249 22.28 22.17 32.84
N SER A 250 21.64 22.34 33.99
CA SER A 250 22.32 22.77 35.20
C SER A 250 23.22 21.63 35.68
N PHE A 251 24.51 21.90 35.78
CA PHE A 251 25.48 21.02 36.40
C PHE A 251 25.11 20.82 37.87
N ALA A 252 24.68 19.62 38.24
CA ALA A 252 24.62 19.17 39.62
C ALA A 252 25.86 18.30 39.89
N SER A 253 26.94 18.92 40.35
CA SER A 253 28.01 18.22 41.06
C SER A 253 27.61 18.10 42.53
N ALA A 254 27.31 16.87 42.99
CA ALA A 254 27.19 16.55 44.41
C ALA A 254 28.55 16.06 44.96
N PRO A 255 28.91 16.42 46.20
CA PRO A 255 30.24 16.17 46.75
C PRO A 255 30.36 14.77 47.37
N THR A 256 31.43 14.05 47.05
CA THR A 256 31.89 12.92 47.86
C THR A 256 32.83 13.45 48.94
N GLY A 257 32.35 13.48 50.19
CA GLY A 257 33.18 13.72 51.36
C GLY A 257 34.07 12.51 51.68
N SER A 258 35.25 12.82 52.23
CA SER A 258 36.07 11.92 53.06
C SER A 258 35.86 12.29 54.51
#